data_AF-A0A1I4B801-F1
#
_entry.id   AF-A0A1I4B801-F1
#
_cell.length_a   1.000
_cell.length_b   1.000
_cell.length_c   1.000
_cell.angle_alpha   90.00
_cell.angle_beta   90.00
_cell.angle_gamma   90.00
#
_symmetry.space_group_name_H-M   'P 1'
#
loop_
_entity.id
_entity.type
_entity.pdbx_description
1 polymer ?
#
loop_
_entity_poly.entity_id
_entity_poly.type
_entity_poly.pdbx_seq_one_letter_code
_entity_poly.pdbx_strand_id
1 'polypeptide(L)'
;MSEESTENAETPPTDWTPQWLATVRADRRRRFIALVLVALVGLGLAWIHWLGLFVAGALVGLVSKSLPRALVAGVALGVVVLFVQLFVTPAMNASEFVALTPASYVAVVAGVLAPTWGSLVRGVL
;
A
#
# COMPACT_ATOMS: atom_id res chain seq x y z
N MET A 1 -44.33 43.43 -8.32
CA MET A 1 -43.06 44.18 -8.47
C MET A 1 -42.23 43.84 -7.23
N SER A 2 -41.32 42.86 -7.18
CA SER A 2 -40.72 41.97 -8.18
C SER A 2 -40.03 40.85 -7.37
N GLU A 3 -40.61 39.66 -7.29
CA GLU A 3 -40.06 38.52 -6.51
C GLU A 3 -40.05 37.26 -7.37
N GLU A 4 -39.37 37.23 -8.52
CA GLU A 4 -39.20 35.96 -9.27
C GLU A 4 -38.15 36.06 -10.39
N SER A 5 -36.88 36.33 -10.06
CA SER A 5 -35.81 36.25 -11.08
C SER A 5 -34.42 36.03 -10.49
N THR A 6 -34.30 35.19 -9.46
CA THR A 6 -33.02 34.51 -9.19
C THR A 6 -33.11 33.16 -9.88
N GLU A 7 -33.11 33.25 -11.20
CA GLU A 7 -32.87 32.20 -12.16
C GLU A 7 -31.73 31.33 -11.65
N ASN A 8 -32.04 30.05 -11.47
CA ASN A 8 -31.11 29.00 -11.13
C ASN A 8 -29.90 29.08 -12.06
N ALA A 9 -28.82 29.73 -11.61
CA ALA A 9 -27.50 29.52 -12.16
C ALA A 9 -27.09 28.10 -11.76
N GLU A 10 -27.66 27.10 -12.44
CA GLU A 10 -27.11 25.75 -12.48
C GLU A 10 -25.67 25.89 -12.99
N THR A 11 -24.73 25.89 -12.06
CA THR A 11 -23.32 25.73 -12.37
C THR A 11 -23.21 24.44 -13.18
N PRO A 12 -22.70 24.48 -14.42
CA PRO A 12 -22.56 23.27 -15.22
C PRO A 12 -21.73 22.27 -14.40
N PRO A 13 -22.10 20.97 -14.40
CA PRO A 13 -21.38 19.96 -13.65
C PRO A 13 -19.91 20.02 -14.07
N THR A 14 -19.04 20.49 -13.18
CA THR A 14 -17.60 20.54 -13.44
C THR A 14 -17.12 19.10 -13.59
N ASP A 15 -17.01 18.64 -14.82
CA ASP A 15 -16.42 17.36 -15.16
C ASP A 15 -14.90 17.52 -15.10
N TRP A 16 -14.35 17.45 -13.89
CA TRP A 16 -12.89 17.45 -13.65
C TRP A 16 -12.16 16.25 -14.28
N THR A 17 -12.83 15.49 -15.16
CA THR A 17 -12.24 14.36 -15.85
C THR A 17 -11.47 14.89 -17.04
N PRO A 18 -10.13 14.76 -17.07
CA PRO A 18 -9.34 15.17 -18.22
C PRO A 18 -9.90 14.53 -19.50
N GLN A 19 -10.03 15.29 -20.58
CA GLN A 19 -10.67 14.81 -21.81
C GLN A 19 -10.04 13.52 -22.35
N TRP A 20 -8.73 13.32 -22.16
CA TRP A 20 -8.01 12.10 -22.54
C TRP A 20 -8.50 10.85 -21.77
N LEU A 21 -8.90 10.99 -20.50
CA LEU A 21 -9.47 9.90 -19.71
C LEU A 21 -10.87 9.51 -20.22
N ALA A 22 -11.66 10.48 -20.66
CA ALA A 22 -12.95 10.23 -21.29
C ALA A 22 -12.78 9.45 -22.61
N THR A 23 -11.79 9.82 -23.44
CA THR A 23 -11.46 9.10 -24.68
C THR A 23 -11.01 7.67 -24.43
N VAL A 24 -10.17 7.42 -23.42
CA VAL A 24 -9.73 6.07 -23.06
C VAL A 24 -10.88 5.22 -22.50
N ARG A 25 -11.85 5.81 -21.80
CA ARG A 25 -13.03 5.10 -21.27
C ARG A 25 -14.07 4.76 -22.35
N ALA A 26 -14.19 5.58 -23.40
CA ALA A 26 -15.16 5.39 -24.48
C ALA A 26 -14.84 4.19 -25.38
N ASP A 27 -13.56 3.91 -25.62
CA ASP A 27 -13.12 2.78 -26.44
C ASP A 27 -12.88 1.53 -25.56
N ARG A 28 -13.73 0.50 -25.75
CA ARG A 28 -13.70 -0.75 -24.98
C ARG A 28 -12.32 -1.43 -25.02
N ARG A 29 -11.63 -1.39 -26.16
CA ARG A 29 -10.33 -2.07 -26.33
C ARG A 29 -9.21 -1.27 -25.65
N ARG A 30 -9.21 0.06 -25.79
CA ARG A 30 -8.23 0.92 -25.10
C ARG A 30 -8.41 0.89 -23.59
N ARG A 31 -9.65 0.91 -23.10
CA ARG A 31 -9.98 0.74 -21.68
C ARG A 31 -9.46 -0.59 -21.13
N PHE A 32 -9.67 -1.69 -21.84
CA PHE A 32 -9.19 -3.01 -21.41
C PHE A 32 -7.66 -3.07 -21.33
N ILE A 33 -6.95 -2.57 -22.34
CA ILE A 33 -5.47 -2.52 -22.33
C ILE A 33 -4.96 -1.65 -21.18
N ALA A 34 -5.55 -0.47 -20.97
CA ALA A 34 -5.17 0.42 -19.88
C ALA A 34 -5.39 -0.26 -18.51
N LEU A 35 -6.49 -0.98 -18.32
CA LEU A 35 -6.77 -1.74 -17.10
C LEU A 35 -5.71 -2.82 -16.86
N VAL A 36 -5.35 -3.58 -17.91
CA VAL A 36 -4.31 -4.61 -17.80
C VAL A 36 -2.96 -4.00 -17.42
N LEU A 37 -2.55 -2.92 -18.09
CA LEU A 37 -1.27 -2.25 -17.80
C LEU A 37 -1.24 -1.69 -16.37
N VAL A 38 -2.29 -1.00 -15.94
CA VAL A 38 -2.38 -0.47 -14.58
C VAL A 38 -2.41 -1.61 -13.56
N ALA A 39 -3.09 -2.72 -13.85
CA ALA A 39 -3.09 -3.89 -12.98
C ALA A 39 -1.69 -4.51 -12.85
N LEU A 40 -0.94 -4.64 -13.95
CA LEU A 40 0.43 -5.17 -13.93
C LEU A 40 1.39 -4.26 -13.16
N VAL A 41 1.28 -2.94 -13.35
CA VAL A 41 2.08 -1.96 -12.61
C VAL A 41 1.72 -2.01 -11.12
N GLY A 42 0.43 -1.98 -10.79
CA GLY A 42 -0.04 -2.10 -9.41
C GLY A 42 0.41 -3.40 -8.74
N LEU A 43 0.37 -4.52 -9.47
CA LEU A 43 0.88 -5.81 -9.02
C LEU A 43 2.40 -5.76 -8.77
N GLY A 44 3.16 -5.12 -9.66
CA GLY A 44 4.60 -4.93 -9.50
C GLY A 44 4.96 -4.10 -8.26
N LEU A 45 4.24 -2.99 -8.01
CA LEU A 45 4.43 -2.20 -6.80
C LEU A 45 4.06 -2.98 -5.54
N ALA A 46 2.93 -3.69 -5.55
CA ALA A 46 2.53 -4.54 -4.44
C ALA A 46 3.59 -5.61 -4.17
N TRP A 47 4.14 -6.22 -5.22
CA TRP A 47 5.22 -7.20 -5.11
C TRP A 47 6.48 -6.61 -4.49
N ILE A 48 6.90 -5.41 -4.93
CA ILE A 48 8.06 -4.70 -4.35
C ILE A 48 7.81 -4.35 -2.87
N HIS A 49 6.59 -3.92 -2.53
CA HIS A 49 6.22 -3.60 -1.16
C HIS A 49 6.38 -4.82 -0.24
N TRP A 50 5.91 -5.99 -0.67
CA TRP A 50 6.08 -7.24 0.07
C TRP A 50 7.53 -7.73 0.08
N LEU A 51 8.21 -7.74 -1.07
CA LEU A 51 9.62 -8.16 -1.17
C LEU A 51 10.56 -7.28 -0.35
N GLY A 52 10.26 -5.98 -0.25
CA GLY A 52 11.05 -5.02 0.53
C GLY A 52 11.20 -5.47 1.98
N LEU A 53 10.18 -6.10 2.56
CA LEU A 53 10.24 -6.63 3.93
C LEU A 53 11.25 -7.78 4.06
N PHE A 54 11.26 -8.70 3.10
CA PHE A 54 12.22 -9.82 3.08
C PHE A 54 13.66 -9.32 2.90
N VAL A 55 13.87 -8.37 1.97
CA VAL A 55 15.19 -7.79 1.71
C VAL A 55 15.69 -7.01 2.92
N ALA A 56 14.85 -6.18 3.53
CA ALA A 56 15.23 -5.42 4.72
C ALA A 56 15.54 -6.36 5.91
N GLY A 57 14.75 -7.42 6.09
CA GLY A 57 15.06 -8.49 7.04
C GLY A 57 16.41 -9.16 6.80
N ALA A 58 16.72 -9.50 5.55
CA ALA A 58 17.99 -10.10 5.16
C ALA A 58 19.18 -9.16 5.42
N LEU A 59 19.06 -7.88 5.09
CA LEU A 59 20.09 -6.88 5.36
C LEU A 59 20.36 -6.72 6.86
N VAL A 60 19.31 -6.64 7.68
CA VAL A 60 19.43 -6.57 9.14
C VAL A 60 20.03 -7.86 9.72
N GLY A 61 19.67 -9.01 9.14
CA GLY A 61 20.26 -10.30 9.48
C GLY A 61 21.76 -10.34 9.21
N LEU A 62 22.19 -9.86 8.03
CA LEU A 62 23.60 -9.79 7.62
C LEU A 62 24.45 -8.88 8.53
N VAL A 63 23.91 -7.73 8.94
CA VAL A 63 24.62 -6.76 9.82
C VAL A 63 24.72 -7.25 11.27
N SER A 64 23.80 -8.11 11.71
CA SER A 64 23.76 -8.61 13.09
C SER A 64 25.04 -9.39 13.44
N LYS A 65 25.34 -9.60 14.73
CA LYS A 65 26.54 -10.36 15.18
C LYS A 65 26.32 -11.85 15.48
N SER A 66 25.09 -12.27 15.78
CA SER A 66 24.72 -13.67 15.96
C SER A 66 23.30 -13.95 15.45
N LEU A 67 22.96 -15.23 15.18
CA LEU A 67 21.64 -15.64 14.70
C LEU A 67 20.48 -15.22 15.62
N PRO A 68 20.57 -15.34 16.96
CA PRO A 68 19.51 -14.84 17.84
C PRO A 68 19.31 -13.32 17.73
N ARG A 69 20.41 -12.57 17.53
CA ARG A 69 20.34 -11.11 17.34
C ARG A 69 19.76 -10.74 15.98
N ALA A 70 20.03 -11.53 14.94
CA ALA A 70 19.42 -11.36 13.62
C ALA A 70 17.89 -11.51 13.68
N LEU A 71 17.39 -12.54 14.37
CA LEU A 71 15.96 -12.75 14.57
C LEU A 71 15.31 -11.62 15.36
N VAL A 72 15.91 -11.22 16.49
CA VAL A 72 15.41 -10.09 17.29
C VAL A 72 15.38 -8.80 16.46
N ALA A 73 16.41 -8.56 15.66
CA ALA A 73 16.48 -7.37 14.81
C ALA A 73 15.47 -7.43 13.64
N GLY A 74 15.20 -8.61 13.08
CA GLY A 74 14.13 -8.81 12.08
C GLY A 74 12.74 -8.57 12.65
N VAL A 75 12.45 -9.07 13.85
CA VAL A 75 11.19 -8.80 14.56
C VAL A 75 11.06 -7.30 14.89
N ALA A 76 12.13 -6.69 15.44
CA ALA A 76 12.14 -5.27 15.77
C ALA A 76 11.90 -4.40 14.53
N LEU A 77 12.51 -4.74 13.39
CA LEU A 77 12.26 -4.08 12.12
C LEU A 77 10.78 -4.20 11.71
N GLY A 78 10.19 -5.39 11.79
CA GLY A 78 8.76 -5.60 11.50
C GLY A 78 7.86 -4.72 12.38
N VAL A 79 8.17 -4.62 13.68
CA VAL A 79 7.46 -3.72 14.61
C VAL A 79 7.62 -2.25 14.20
N VAL A 80 8.82 -1.81 13.84
CA VAL A 80 9.07 -0.43 13.37
C VAL A 80 8.28 -0.14 12.10
N VAL A 81 8.25 -1.06 11.14
CA VAL A 81 7.48 -0.89 9.89
C VAL A 81 5.98 -0.74 10.19
N LEU A 82 5.42 -1.61 11.05
CA LEU A 82 4.02 -1.51 11.47
C LEU A 82 3.74 -0.18 12.19
N PHE A 83 4.66 0.25 13.06
CA PHE A 83 4.52 1.52 13.77
C PHE A 83 4.50 2.70 12.78
N VAL A 84 5.44 2.75 11.85
CA VAL A 84 5.50 3.80 10.81
C VAL A 84 4.22 3.79 9.98
N GLN A 85 3.75 2.62 9.58
CA GLN A 85 2.55 2.46 8.76
C GLN A 85 1.27 2.97 9.47
N LEU A 86 1.13 2.72 10.78
CA LEU A 86 -0.06 3.10 11.55
C LEU A 86 -0.01 4.54 12.10
N PHE A 87 1.18 5.05 12.42
CA PHE A 87 1.31 6.28 13.21
C PHE A 87 2.03 7.43 12.50
N VAL A 88 2.86 7.15 11.49
CA VAL A 88 3.64 8.19 10.79
C VAL A 88 3.02 8.55 9.44
N THR A 89 2.57 7.56 8.69
CA THR A 89 1.88 7.76 7.39
C THR A 89 0.49 7.10 7.40
N PRO A 90 -0.44 7.55 8.28
CA PRO A 90 -1.73 6.92 8.41
C PRO A 90 -2.61 7.21 7.19
N ALA A 91 -2.85 6.18 6.38
CA ALA A 91 -3.95 6.19 5.43
C ALA A 91 -5.31 5.96 6.12
N MET A 92 -5.29 5.35 7.31
CA MET A 92 -6.43 5.05 8.18
C MET A 92 -5.95 5.00 9.63
N ASN A 93 -6.85 5.22 10.59
CA ASN A 93 -6.49 5.15 12.02
C ASN A 93 -6.43 3.69 12.52
N ALA A 94 -5.81 3.46 13.68
CA ALA A 94 -5.60 2.11 14.21
C ALA A 94 -6.91 1.34 14.48
N SER A 95 -7.98 2.04 14.88
CA SER A 95 -9.31 1.45 15.06
C SER A 95 -9.92 0.98 13.75
N GLU A 96 -9.83 1.78 12.69
CA GLU A 96 -10.30 1.43 11.35
C GLU A 96 -9.50 0.25 10.78
N PHE A 97 -8.19 0.23 11.00
CA PHE A 97 -7.34 -0.89 10.58
C PHE A 97 -7.77 -2.19 11.27
N VAL A 98 -8.02 -2.18 12.57
CA VAL A 98 -8.48 -3.38 13.29
C VAL A 98 -9.90 -3.78 12.88
N ALA A 99 -10.75 -2.82 12.48
CA ALA A 99 -12.08 -3.10 11.94
C ALA A 99 -12.04 -3.86 10.60
N LEU A 100 -10.93 -3.83 9.85
CA LEU A 100 -10.71 -4.65 8.65
C LEU A 100 -10.40 -6.13 8.96
N THR A 101 -10.78 -6.61 10.14
CA THR A 101 -10.63 -8.02 10.49
C THR A 101 -11.47 -8.90 9.54
N PRO A 102 -10.91 -10.04 9.06
CA PRO A 102 -9.64 -10.65 9.47
C PRO A 102 -8.40 -10.20 8.69
N ALA A 103 -8.53 -9.35 7.66
CA ALA A 103 -7.42 -8.96 6.78
C ALA A 103 -6.29 -8.24 7.55
N SER A 104 -6.62 -7.48 8.58
CA SER A 104 -5.65 -6.83 9.46
C SER A 104 -4.70 -7.81 10.15
N TYR A 105 -5.16 -9.01 10.51
CA TYR A 105 -4.30 -10.05 11.07
C TYR A 105 -3.22 -10.51 10.08
N VAL A 106 -3.60 -10.68 8.81
CA VAL A 106 -2.65 -11.08 7.76
C VAL A 106 -1.58 -10.02 7.57
N ALA A 107 -1.96 -8.74 7.57
CA ALA A 107 -1.01 -7.63 7.43
C ALA A 107 -0.03 -7.57 8.62
N VAL A 108 -0.51 -7.71 9.85
CA VAL A 108 0.35 -7.73 11.05
C VAL A 108 1.30 -8.93 11.03
N VAL A 109 0.75 -10.13 10.78
CA VAL A 109 1.53 -11.37 10.74
C VAL A 109 2.59 -11.31 9.65
N ALA A 110 2.23 -10.90 8.44
CA ALA A 110 3.15 -10.84 7.33
C ALA A 110 4.20 -9.72 7.50
N GLY A 111 3.82 -8.57 8.09
CA GLY A 111 4.73 -7.48 8.42
C GLY A 111 5.84 -7.87 9.40
N VAL A 112 5.60 -8.85 10.27
CA VAL A 112 6.60 -9.37 11.21
C VAL A 112 7.31 -10.62 10.66
N LEU A 113 6.58 -11.55 10.05
CA LEU A 113 7.15 -12.80 9.55
C LEU A 113 8.07 -12.59 8.35
N ALA A 114 7.72 -11.72 7.41
CA ALA A 114 8.54 -11.51 6.22
C ALA A 114 9.97 -11.00 6.54
N PRO A 115 10.16 -9.95 7.37
CA PRO A 115 11.50 -9.52 7.76
C PRO A 115 12.21 -10.53 8.66
N THR A 116 11.48 -11.22 9.55
CA THR A 116 12.07 -12.29 10.37
C THR A 116 12.59 -13.43 9.49
N TRP A 117 11.82 -13.84 8.49
CA TRP A 117 12.22 -14.85 7.51
C TRP A 117 13.44 -14.40 6.69
N GLY A 118 13.44 -13.15 6.23
CA GLY A 118 14.61 -12.57 5.55
C GLY A 118 15.89 -12.65 6.40
N SER A 119 15.78 -12.36 7.71
CA SER A 119 16.93 -12.39 8.62
C SER A 119 17.57 -13.78 8.77
N LEU A 120 16.83 -14.86 8.47
CA LEU A 120 17.33 -16.24 8.48
C LEU A 120 18.39 -16.52 7.42
N VAL A 121 18.56 -15.66 6.41
CA VAL A 121 19.65 -15.77 5.42
C VAL A 121 21.01 -15.93 6.11
N ARG A 122 21.18 -15.34 7.30
CA ARG A 122 22.41 -15.51 8.08
C ARG A 122 22.58 -16.87 8.74
N GLY A 123 21.52 -17.62 9.00
CA GLY A 123 21.64 -18.99 9.50
C GLY A 123 22.13 -19.98 8.43
N VAL A 124 22.06 -19.58 7.17
CA VAL A 124 22.49 -20.37 6.00
C VAL A 124 23.95 -20.05 5.60
N LEU A 125 24.47 -18.89 6.02
CA LEU A 125 25.83 -18.40 5.77
C LEU A 125 26.77 -18.66 6.95
#